data_AF-A0A660S617-F1
#
_entry.id   AF-A0A660S617-F1
#
_cell.length_a   1.000
_cell.length_b   1.000
_cell.length_c   1.000
_cell.angle_alpha   90.00
_cell.angle_beta   90.00
_cell.angle_gamma   90.00
#
_symmetry.space_group_name_H-M   'P 1'
#
loop_
_entity.id
_entity.type
_entity.pdbx_description
1 polymer ?
#
loop_
_entity_poly.entity_id
_entity_poly.type
_entity_poly.pdbx_seq_one_letter_code
_entity_poly.pdbx_strand_id
1 'polypeptide(L)' 'KETNKKEIVVGTEEGMIYRLQKENPDKKFYPLKDKLICQGMKAITLDNLLKSLKELKYEIKLPEEIIKNAYKPIQRMVEL' A
#
# COMPACT_ATOMS: atom_id res chain seq x y z
N LYS A 1 12.89 -11.94 6.22
CA LYS A 1 14.24 -12.35 6.66
C LYS A 1 14.98 -11.09 7.07
N GLU A 2 15.59 -11.09 8.25
CA GLU A 2 16.39 -9.96 8.70
C GLU A 2 17.72 -9.90 7.95
N THR A 3 18.25 -8.70 7.76
CA THR A 3 19.53 -8.47 7.09
C THR A 3 20.32 -7.40 7.83
N ASN A 4 21.62 -7.67 8.01
CA ASN A 4 22.59 -6.73 8.57
C ASN A 4 23.19 -5.79 7.51
N LYS A 5 22.74 -5.87 6.25
CA LYS A 5 23.19 -4.97 5.19
C LYS A 5 22.66 -3.55 5.45
N LYS A 6 23.57 -2.58 5.30
CA LYS A 6 23.25 -1.14 5.41
C LYS A 6 22.69 -0.56 4.12
N GLU A 7 22.86 -1.24 3.00
CA GLU A 7 22.50 -0.78 1.66
C GLU A 7 21.68 -1.85 0.95
N ILE A 8 20.49 -1.46 0.46
CA ILE A 8 19.50 -2.39 -0.09
C ILE A 8 18.88 -1.79 -1.35
N VAL A 9 18.86 -2.55 -2.44
CA VAL A 9 18.10 -2.20 -3.65
C VAL A 9 16.71 -2.80 -3.54
N VAL A 10 15.68 -1.98 -3.81
CA VAL A 10 14.27 -2.35 -3.67
C VAL A 10 13.58 -2.21 -5.03
N GLY A 11 13.07 -3.32 -5.55
CA GLY A 11 12.27 -3.36 -6.78
C GLY A 11 10.77 -3.34 -6.48
N THR A 12 10.24 -2.19 -6.05
CA THR A 12 8.81 -2.01 -5.73
C THR A 12 8.36 -0.58 -6.05
N GLU A 13 7.12 -0.22 -5.70
CA GLU A 13 6.60 1.14 -5.84
C GLU A 13 7.36 2.14 -4.97
N GLU A 14 7.58 3.36 -5.48
CA GLU A 14 8.44 4.37 -4.86
C GLU A 14 8.04 4.76 -3.42
N GLY A 15 6.74 4.74 -3.09
CA GLY A 15 6.22 5.08 -1.78
C GLY A 15 6.64 4.09 -0.69
N MET A 16 6.92 2.84 -1.05
CA MET A 16 7.46 1.86 -0.11
C MET A 16 8.87 2.24 0.35
N ILE A 17 9.69 2.85 -0.52
CA ILE A 17 11.06 3.25 -0.18
C ILE A 17 11.05 4.31 0.91
N TYR A 18 10.16 5.29 0.81
CA TYR A 18 9.96 6.30 1.85
C TYR A 18 9.62 5.65 3.20
N ARG A 19 8.69 4.68 3.21
CA ARG A 19 8.31 3.95 4.43
C ARG A 19 9.48 3.16 5.01
N LEU A 20 10.21 2.43 4.18
CA LEU A 20 11.38 1.63 4.59
C LEU A 20 12.46 2.51 5.23
N GLN A 21 12.75 3.66 4.65
CA GLN A 21 13.70 4.64 5.20
C GLN A 21 13.22 5.19 6.56
N LYS A 22 11.93 5.51 6.69
CA LYS A 22 11.35 6.01 7.96
C LYS A 22 11.41 4.96 9.08
N GLU A 23 11.15 3.71 8.76
CA GLU A 23 11.17 2.60 9.73
C GLU A 23 12.59 2.10 10.03
N ASN A 24 13.57 2.38 9.17
CA ASN A 24 14.95 1.92 9.29
C ASN A 24 15.95 3.05 8.96
N PRO A 25 16.03 4.11 9.79
CA PRO A 25 16.80 5.32 9.48
C PRO A 25 18.31 5.08 9.28
N ASP A 26 18.86 4.02 9.89
CA ASP A 26 20.28 3.67 9.78
C ASP A 26 20.65 2.93 8.48
N LYS A 27 19.65 2.61 7.64
CA LYS A 27 19.82 1.89 6.37
C LYS A 27 19.52 2.78 5.18
N LYS A 28 20.26 2.56 4.09
CA LYS A 28 20.02 3.19 2.79
C LYS A 28 19.26 2.24 1.89
N PHE A 29 18.15 2.74 1.34
CA PHE A 29 17.32 2.04 0.37
C PHE A 29 17.39 2.75 -0.96
N TYR A 30 17.70 2.00 -2.02
CA TYR A 30 17.80 2.49 -3.38
C TYR A 30 16.70 1.88 -4.24
N PRO A 31 15.99 2.66 -5.07
CA PRO A 31 15.07 2.09 -6.04
C PRO A 31 15.85 1.26 -7.07
N LEU A 32 15.25 0.17 -7.56
CA LEU A 32 15.77 -0.55 -8.71
C LEU A 32 15.75 0.30 -9.99
N LYS A 33 14.73 1.16 -10.13
CA LYS A 33 14.55 2.09 -11.23
C LYS A 33 13.82 3.32 -10.74
N ASP A 34 14.15 4.47 -11.30
CA ASP A 34 13.42 5.71 -11.03
C ASP A 34 11.97 5.62 -11.53
N LYS A 35 11.06 6.29 -10.82
CA LYS A 35 9.64 6.47 -11.19
C LYS A 35 8.84 5.18 -11.33
N LEU A 36 9.08 4.19 -10.46
CA LEU A 36 8.15 3.05 -10.28
C LEU A 36 6.90 3.53 -9.53
N ILE A 37 5.99 4.20 -10.25
CA ILE A 37 4.80 4.85 -9.71
C ILE A 37 3.54 4.06 -10.08
N CYS A 38 2.73 3.73 -9.08
CA CYS A 38 1.38 3.22 -9.31
C CYS A 38 0.39 4.39 -9.40
N GLN A 39 -0.11 4.69 -10.60
CA GLN A 39 -1.05 5.79 -10.82
C GLN A 39 -2.31 5.68 -9.95
N GLY A 40 -2.85 4.46 -9.80
CA GLY A 40 -4.02 4.22 -8.95
C GLY A 40 -3.78 4.55 -7.48
N MET A 41 -2.58 4.28 -6.95
CA MET A 41 -2.22 4.64 -5.57
C MET A 41 -2.04 6.15 -5.40
N LYS A 42 -1.45 6.83 -6.39
CA LYS A 42 -1.25 8.30 -6.36
C LYS A 42 -2.52 9.10 -6.66
N ALA A 43 -3.62 8.44 -7.02
CA ALA A 43 -4.92 9.09 -7.16
C ALA A 43 -5.46 9.62 -5.82
N ILE A 44 -4.98 9.08 -4.69
CA ILE A 44 -5.33 9.55 -3.34
C ILE A 44 -4.45 10.75 -2.98
N THR A 45 -5.07 11.90 -2.70
CA THR A 45 -4.40 13.15 -2.34
C THR A 45 -4.93 13.68 -1.01
N LEU A 46 -4.20 14.60 -0.37
CA LEU A 46 -4.68 15.20 0.89
C LEU A 46 -6.01 15.94 0.71
N ASP A 47 -6.20 16.61 -0.43
CA ASP A 47 -7.43 17.36 -0.72
C ASP A 47 -8.63 16.44 -0.89
N ASN A 48 -8.48 15.36 -1.66
CA ASN A 48 -9.60 14.43 -1.88
C ASN A 48 -9.86 13.55 -0.65
N LEU A 49 -8.86 13.27 0.17
CA LEU A 49 -9.01 12.63 1.47
C LEU A 49 -9.82 13.53 2.42
N LEU A 50 -9.45 14.80 2.53
CA LEU A 50 -10.20 15.77 3.34
C LEU A 50 -11.66 15.87 2.89
N LYS A 51 -11.89 15.93 1.58
CA LYS A 51 -13.24 15.96 1.00
C LYS A 51 -14.02 14.69 1.30
N SER A 52 -13.38 13.53 1.14
CA SER A 52 -13.95 12.21 1.44
C SER A 52 -14.44 12.12 2.88
N LEU A 53 -13.63 12.59 3.84
CA LEU A 53 -13.98 12.60 5.26
C LEU A 53 -15.10 13.59 5.58
N LYS A 54 -15.10 14.79 4.99
CA LYS A 54 -16.15 15.81 5.23
C LYS A 54 -17.50 15.41 4.67
N GLU A 55 -17.51 14.74 3.52
CA GLU A 55 -18.74 14.39 2.80
C GLU A 55 -19.22 12.96 3.07
N LEU A 56 -18.45 12.15 3.82
CA LEU A 56 -18.68 10.71 4.01
C LEU A 56 -18.86 9.94 2.69
N LYS A 57 -18.02 10.28 1.70
CA LYS A 57 -17.97 9.65 0.38
C LYS A 57 -16.58 9.07 0.17
N TYR A 58 -16.38 8.02 -0.60
CA TYR A 58 -17.31 7.33 -1.49
C TYR A 58 -17.69 5.99 -0.89
N GLU A 59 -18.95 5.82 -0.48
CA GLU A 59 -19.42 4.55 0.09
C GLU A 59 -19.25 3.41 -0.93
N ILE A 60 -18.51 2.37 -0.56
CA ILE A 60 -18.28 1.21 -1.42
C ILE A 60 -19.43 0.23 -1.21
N LYS A 61 -20.26 0.04 -2.24
CA LYS A 61 -21.36 -0.95 -2.25
C LYS A 61 -21.05 -2.07 -3.22
N LEU A 62 -21.26 -3.30 -2.78
CA LEU A 62 -21.12 -4.50 -3.59
C LEU A 62 -22.36 -5.38 -3.41
N PRO A 63 -22.78 -6.14 -4.44
CA PRO A 63 -23.79 -7.19 -4.30
C PRO A 63 -23.44 -8.18 -3.19
N GLU A 64 -24.44 -8.60 -2.41
CA GLU A 64 -24.25 -9.49 -1.26
C GLU A 64 -23.60 -10.83 -1.66
N GLU A 65 -23.92 -11.34 -2.84
CA GLU A 65 -23.32 -12.57 -3.37
C GLU A 65 -21.80 -12.42 -3.58
N ILE A 66 -21.35 -11.28 -4.13
CA ILE A 66 -19.91 -11.01 -4.32
C ILE A 66 -19.20 -10.96 -2.97
N ILE A 67 -19.81 -10.30 -1.98
CA ILE A 67 -19.26 -10.21 -0.62
C ILE A 67 -19.09 -11.61 -0.02
N LYS A 68 -20.15 -12.43 -0.04
CA LYS A 68 -20.14 -13.80 0.52
C LYS A 68 -19.11 -14.69 -0.16
N ASN A 69 -18.99 -14.60 -1.48
CA ASN A 69 -18.07 -15.43 -2.25
C ASN A 69 -16.61 -15.00 -2.08
N ALA A 70 -16.33 -13.70 -2.08
CA ALA A 70 -14.99 -13.16 -1.86
C ALA A 70 -14.50 -13.33 -0.41
N TYR A 71 -15.41 -13.35 0.57
CA TYR A 71 -15.07 -13.50 1.98
C TYR A 71 -14.40 -14.85 2.29
N LYS A 72 -14.89 -15.95 1.72
CA LYS A 72 -14.39 -17.31 1.97
C LYS A 72 -12.87 -17.48 1.76
N PRO A 73 -12.30 -17.15 0.58
CA PRO A 73 -10.85 -17.29 0.38
C PRO A 73 -10.03 -16.32 1.24
N ILE A 74 -10.56 -15.12 1.52
CA ILE A 74 -9.88 -14.13 2.39
C ILE A 74 -9.81 -14.66 3.82
N GLN A 75 -10.92 -15.18 4.35
CA GLN A 75 -10.95 -15.78 5.69
C GLN A 75 -9.98 -16.96 5.80
N ARG A 76 -9.99 -17.85 4.80
CA ARG A 76 -9.06 -18.98 4.77
C ARG A 76 -7.59 -18.54 4.74
N MET A 77 -7.27 -17.44 4.05
CA MET A 77 -5.90 -16.89 4.03
C MET A 77 -5.46 -16.39 5.41
N VAL A 78 -6.37 -15.82 6.20
CA VAL A 78 -6.07 -15.27 7.54
C VAL A 78 -5.97 -16.37 8.60
N GLU A 79 -6.65 -17.50 8.41
CA GLU A 79 -6.60 -18.66 9.32
C GLU A 79 -5.33 -19.52 9.17
N LEU A 80 -4.53 -19.30 8.12
CA LEU A 80 -3.26 -19.99 7.83
C LEU A 80 -2.06 -19.26 8.46
#